data_AF-A0A1S8A8Q0-F1
#
_entry.id   AF-A0A1S8A8Q0-F1
#
_cell.length_a   1.000
_cell.length_b   1.000
_cell.length_c   1.000
_cell.angle_alpha   90.00
_cell.angle_beta   90.00
_cell.angle_gamma   90.00
#
_symmetry.space_group_name_H-M   'P 1'
#
loop_
_entity.id
_entity.type
_entity.pdbx_description
1 polymer ?
#
loop_
_entity_poly.entity_id
_entity_poly.type
_entity_poly.pdbx_seq_one_letter_code
_entity_poly.pdbx_strand_id
1 'polypeptide(L)'
;MAAKRVCLAYSGGLDTSVILAWLIEKGYTVVAFLADVGQNEDYDAVKAKAEKIGAERMIIQDLRQELVEELVWPAVQCNAVYEDAYLLGTSLARPVIARAMMKVAKQYNCEFLSHGCKQSMSSFSICLLSCHTDCRLSYLHRHR
;
A
#
# COMPACT_ATOMS: atom_id res chain seq x y z
N MET A 1 25.55 -6.67 6.72
CA MET A 1 24.15 -7.14 6.85
C MET A 1 23.46 -6.87 5.53
N ALA A 2 22.71 -7.83 4.98
CA ALA A 2 21.91 -7.58 3.78
C ALA A 2 20.91 -6.45 4.05
N ALA A 3 20.77 -5.51 3.11
CA ALA A 3 19.80 -4.43 3.24
C ALA A 3 18.40 -5.04 3.29
N LYS A 4 17.67 -4.75 4.37
CA LYS A 4 16.31 -5.25 4.56
C LYS A 4 15.40 -4.59 3.54
N ARG A 5 14.58 -5.39 2.84
CA ARG A 5 13.70 -4.89 1.78
C ARG A 5 12.29 -4.63 2.31
N VAL A 6 11.72 -3.48 1.95
CA VAL A 6 10.38 -3.04 2.38
C VAL A 6 9.53 -2.75 1.14
N CYS A 7 8.33 -3.32 1.09
CA CYS A 7 7.31 -2.93 0.13
C CYS A 7 6.45 -1.81 0.72
N LEU A 8 6.47 -0.61 0.16
CA LEU A 8 5.72 0.55 0.64
C LEU A 8 4.50 0.79 -0.27
N ALA A 9 3.30 0.83 0.31
CA ALA A 9 2.12 1.34 -0.36
C ALA A 9 2.27 2.87 -0.56
N TYR A 10 2.49 3.27 -1.81
CA TYR A 10 2.86 4.63 -2.20
C TYR A 10 1.78 5.27 -3.07
N SER A 11 1.15 6.31 -2.56
CA SER A 11 0.09 7.07 -3.24
C SER A 11 0.57 8.35 -3.95
N GLY A 12 1.87 8.65 -3.96
CA GLY A 12 2.37 9.93 -4.49
C GLY A 12 2.15 11.16 -3.59
N GLY A 13 1.39 11.02 -2.51
CA GLY A 13 1.15 12.08 -1.53
C GLY A 13 2.40 12.52 -0.75
N LEU A 14 2.28 13.64 -0.03
CA LEU A 14 3.36 14.16 0.82
C LEU A 14 3.76 13.15 1.90
N ASP A 15 2.77 12.57 2.59
CA ASP A 15 3.02 11.64 3.71
C ASP A 15 3.81 10.40 3.26
N THR A 16 3.39 9.76 2.15
CA THR A 16 4.03 8.57 1.61
C THR A 16 5.42 8.88 1.02
N SER A 17 5.62 10.09 0.51
CA SER A 17 6.94 10.57 0.06
C SER A 17 7.92 10.77 1.21
N VAL A 18 7.46 11.31 2.34
CA VAL A 18 8.27 11.45 3.55
C VAL A 18 8.62 10.09 4.14
N ILE A 19 7.67 9.14 4.16
CA ILE A 19 7.92 7.77 4.63
C ILE A 19 8.95 7.06 3.74
N LEU A 20 8.86 7.22 2.42
CA LEU A 20 9.83 6.67 1.47
C LEU A 20 11.25 7.18 1.76
N ALA A 21 11.41 8.50 1.85
CA ALA A 21 12.70 9.12 2.20
C ALA A 21 13.22 8.62 3.55
N TRP A 22 12.35 8.52 4.56
CA TRP A 22 12.73 8.06 5.90
C TRP A 22 13.18 6.59 5.92
N LEU A 23 12.52 5.70 5.18
CA LEU A 23 12.92 4.30 5.07
C LEU A 23 14.29 4.16 4.40
N ILE A 24 14.56 4.98 3.38
CA ILE A 24 15.85 5.04 2.70
C ILE A 24 16.95 5.55 3.66
N GLU A 25 16.68 6.61 4.43
CA GLU A 25 17.60 7.11 5.46
C GLU A 25 17.91 6.08 6.54
N LYS A 26 16.96 5.19 6.85
CA LYS A 26 17.14 4.07 7.78
C LYS A 26 17.91 2.89 7.18
N GLY A 27 18.31 2.96 5.91
CA GLY A 27 19.08 1.93 5.21
C GLY A 27 18.25 0.77 4.69
N TYR A 28 16.93 0.94 4.54
CA TYR A 28 16.07 -0.05 3.89
C TYR A 28 16.07 0.16 2.37
N THR A 29 16.00 -0.94 1.64
CA THR A 29 15.71 -0.91 0.20
C THR A 29 14.21 -0.91 -0.01
N VAL A 30 13.67 0.15 -0.60
CA VAL A 30 12.21 0.34 -0.70
C VAL A 30 11.73 0.06 -2.11
N VAL A 31 10.76 -0.86 -2.22
CA VAL A 31 9.96 -1.09 -3.42
C VAL A 31 8.62 -0.39 -3.20
N ALA A 32 8.32 0.61 -4.03
CA ALA A 32 7.07 1.33 -3.96
C ALA A 32 5.98 0.58 -4.77
N PHE A 33 4.77 0.51 -4.22
CA PHE A 33 3.63 -0.18 -4.81
C PHE A 33 2.42 0.75 -4.84
N LEU A 34 1.77 0.82 -6.00
CA LEU A 34 0.50 1.52 -6.20
C LEU A 34 -0.48 0.60 -6.93
N ALA A 35 -1.70 0.55 -6.42
CA ALA A 35 -2.80 -0.14 -7.04
C ALA A 35 -3.69 0.86 -7.78
N ASP A 36 -3.87 0.65 -9.08
CA ASP A 36 -4.92 1.32 -9.85
C ASP A 36 -6.24 0.56 -9.66
N VAL A 37 -7.17 1.22 -8.97
CA VAL A 37 -8.55 0.76 -8.75
C VAL A 37 -9.56 1.69 -9.42
N GLY A 38 -9.13 2.49 -10.41
CA GLY A 38 -9.94 3.48 -11.12
C GLY A 38 -9.76 4.91 -10.60
N GLN A 39 -8.63 5.20 -9.94
CA GLN A 39 -8.31 6.54 -9.47
C GLN A 39 -7.84 7.40 -10.66
N ASN A 40 -8.25 8.66 -10.74
CA ASN A 40 -7.78 9.55 -11.81
C ASN A 40 -6.49 10.26 -11.36
N GLU A 41 -5.39 9.53 -11.34
CA GLU A 41 -4.07 10.02 -10.93
C GLU A 41 -3.06 9.95 -12.08
N ASP A 42 -2.06 10.83 -12.04
CA ASP A 42 -0.95 10.83 -13.00
C ASP A 42 0.11 9.81 -12.56
N TYR A 43 -0.06 8.57 -13.02
CA TYR A 43 0.83 7.45 -12.70
C TYR A 43 2.28 7.68 -13.08
N ASP A 44 2.52 8.37 -14.19
CA ASP A 44 3.88 8.68 -14.67
C ASP A 44 4.56 9.69 -13.75
N ALA A 45 3.82 10.73 -13.31
CA ALA A 45 4.33 11.68 -12.34
C ALA A 45 4.61 11.02 -10.97
N VAL A 46 3.73 10.12 -10.51
CA VAL A 46 3.93 9.38 -9.25
C VAL A 46 5.16 8.48 -9.33
N LYS A 47 5.35 7.78 -10.45
CA LYS A 47 6.52 6.94 -10.69
C LYS A 47 7.81 7.76 -10.72
N ALA A 48 7.84 8.83 -11.51
CA ALA A 48 9.00 9.72 -11.57
C ALA A 48 9.34 10.32 -10.20
N LYS A 49 8.33 10.64 -9.40
CA LYS A 49 8.52 11.15 -8.03
C LYS A 49 9.11 10.09 -7.09
N ALA A 50 8.63 8.86 -7.12
CA ALA A 50 9.15 7.77 -6.30
C ALA A 50 10.63 7.46 -6.64
N GLU A 51 10.94 7.37 -7.94
CA GLU A 51 12.30 7.13 -8.42
C GLU A 51 13.24 8.29 -8.04
N LYS A 52 12.78 9.54 -8.15
CA LYS A 52 13.55 10.74 -7.75
C LYS A 52 13.89 10.76 -6.25
N ILE A 53 13.02 10.23 -5.39
CA ILE A 53 13.26 10.15 -3.94
C ILE A 53 14.26 9.03 -3.62
N GLY A 54 14.40 8.02 -4.49
CA GLY A 54 15.33 6.91 -4.33
C GLY A 54 14.66 5.56 -4.05
N ALA A 55 13.38 5.38 -4.43
CA ALA A 55 12.80 4.05 -4.48
C ALA A 55 13.59 3.17 -5.46
N GLU A 56 13.83 1.91 -5.10
CA GLU A 56 14.53 0.96 -5.99
C GLU A 56 13.69 0.70 -7.24
N ARG A 57 12.39 0.52 -7.05
CA ARG A 57 11.40 0.31 -8.12
C ARG A 57 10.05 0.84 -7.69
N MET A 58 9.28 1.30 -8.67
CA MET A 58 7.86 1.60 -8.54
C MET A 58 7.05 0.60 -9.35
N ILE A 59 6.15 -0.11 -8.68
CA ILE A 59 5.24 -1.08 -9.28
C ILE A 59 3.83 -0.52 -9.25
N ILE A 60 3.23 -0.41 -10.43
CA ILE A 60 1.85 0.02 -10.61
C ILE A 60 1.10 -1.17 -11.19
N GLN A 61 0.05 -1.63 -10.51
CA GLN A 61 -0.79 -2.73 -10.98
C GLN A 61 -2.22 -2.23 -11.21
N ASP A 62 -2.75 -2.53 -12.40
CA ASP A 62 -4.16 -2.37 -12.70
C ASP A 62 -4.96 -3.50 -12.05
N LEU A 63 -5.78 -3.14 -11.07
CA LEU A 63 -6.63 -4.05 -10.31
C LEU A 63 -8.11 -3.76 -10.57
N ARG A 64 -8.45 -2.93 -11.56
CA ARG A 64 -9.84 -2.56 -11.85
C ARG A 64 -10.68 -3.77 -12.20
N GLN A 65 -10.15 -4.66 -13.04
CA GLN A 65 -10.85 -5.87 -13.45
C GLN A 65 -11.03 -6.84 -12.26
N GLU A 66 -9.96 -7.11 -11.50
CA GLU A 66 -10.02 -7.98 -10.31
C GLU A 66 -11.01 -7.44 -9.27
N LEU A 67 -11.04 -6.13 -9.05
CA LEU A 67 -11.99 -5.48 -8.14
C LEU A 67 -13.44 -5.68 -8.61
N VAL A 68 -13.71 -5.49 -9.90
CA VAL A 68 -15.07 -5.61 -10.43
C VAL A 68 -15.55 -7.06 -10.38
N GLU A 69 -14.75 -7.99 -10.90
CA GLU A 69 -15.12 -9.39 -11.05
C GLU A 69 -15.23 -10.11 -9.70
N GLU A 70 -14.28 -9.89 -8.78
CA GLU A 70 -14.24 -10.65 -7.52
C GLU A 70 -15.01 -10.01 -6.38
N LEU A 71 -15.27 -8.69 -6.41
CA LEU A 71 -15.87 -7.98 -5.28
C LEU A 71 -17.09 -7.15 -5.64
N VAL A 72 -17.05 -6.35 -6.70
CA VAL A 72 -18.21 -5.51 -7.07
C VAL A 72 -19.38 -6.37 -7.53
N TRP A 73 -19.16 -7.36 -8.41
CA TRP A 73 -20.22 -8.26 -8.87
C TRP A 73 -20.87 -9.07 -7.76
N PRO A 74 -20.12 -9.77 -6.88
CA PRO A 74 -20.73 -10.45 -5.74
C PRO A 74 -21.44 -9.48 -4.78
N ALA A 75 -20.90 -8.29 -4.54
CA ALA A 75 -21.54 -7.30 -3.66
C ALA A 75 -22.88 -6.80 -4.23
N VAL A 76 -22.94 -6.55 -5.54
CA VAL A 76 -24.18 -6.15 -6.23
C VAL A 76 -25.20 -7.30 -6.24
N GLN A 77 -24.76 -8.53 -6.51
CA GLN A 77 -25.65 -9.71 -6.49
C GLN A 77 -26.27 -9.95 -5.10
N CYS A 78 -25.52 -9.67 -4.04
CA CYS A 78 -25.99 -9.80 -2.66
C CYS A 78 -26.77 -8.57 -2.17
N ASN A 79 -26.95 -7.54 -3.00
CA ASN A 79 -27.49 -6.24 -2.62
C ASN A 79 -26.84 -5.70 -1.32
N ALA A 80 -25.51 -5.81 -1.25
CA ALA A 80 -24.75 -5.52 -0.05
C ALA A 80 -24.73 -4.00 0.21
N VAL A 81 -25.59 -3.56 1.12
CA VAL A 81 -25.65 -2.18 1.61
C VAL A 81 -25.33 -2.18 3.09
N TYR A 82 -24.35 -1.38 3.49
CA TYR A 82 -24.03 -1.17 4.89
C TYR A 82 -24.89 -0.02 5.45
N GLU A 83 -25.58 -0.28 6.56
CA GLU A 83 -26.49 0.68 7.23
C GLU A 83 -27.52 1.30 6.28
N ASP A 84 -27.99 0.54 5.29
CA ASP A 84 -28.99 0.96 4.28
C ASP A 84 -28.62 2.22 3.48
N ALA A 85 -27.38 2.69 3.56
CA ALA A 85 -26.92 3.93 2.93
C ALA A 85 -25.53 3.84 2.25
N TYR A 86 -24.66 2.93 2.69
CA TYR A 86 -23.26 2.91 2.24
C TYR A 86 -22.94 1.68 1.37
N LEU A 87 -22.55 1.93 0.12
CA LEU A 87 -22.26 0.90 -0.90
C LEU A 87 -20.86 0.26 -0.77
N LEU A 88 -20.24 0.29 0.41
CA LEU A 88 -19.01 -0.44 0.76
C LEU A 88 -17.79 -0.27 -0.18
N GLY A 89 -17.79 0.69 -1.11
CA GLY A 89 -16.78 0.79 -2.18
C GLY A 89 -15.34 0.84 -1.67
N THR A 90 -15.06 1.66 -0.65
CA THR A 90 -13.71 1.76 -0.04
C THR A 90 -13.31 0.48 0.72
N SER A 91 -14.28 -0.20 1.32
CA SER A 91 -14.04 -1.44 2.08
C SER A 91 -13.75 -2.62 1.16
N LEU A 92 -14.38 -2.68 -0.01
CA LEU A 92 -14.17 -3.71 -1.03
C LEU A 92 -12.80 -3.55 -1.71
N ALA A 93 -12.30 -2.34 -1.97
CA ALA A 93 -11.01 -2.18 -2.62
C ALA A 93 -9.81 -2.69 -1.79
N ARG A 94 -9.87 -2.59 -0.46
CA ARG A 94 -8.77 -2.92 0.46
C ARG A 94 -8.24 -4.37 0.36
N PRO A 95 -9.08 -5.42 0.36
CA PRO A 95 -8.59 -6.79 0.24
C PRO A 95 -7.87 -7.06 -1.09
N VAL A 96 -8.35 -6.51 -2.21
CA VAL A 96 -7.69 -6.65 -3.53
C VAL A 96 -6.31 -6.01 -3.50
N ILE A 97 -6.21 -4.78 -2.99
CA ILE A 97 -4.95 -4.05 -2.85
C ILE A 97 -3.97 -4.81 -1.95
N ALA A 98 -4.43 -5.35 -0.82
CA ALA A 98 -3.60 -6.11 0.10
C ALA A 98 -3.03 -7.39 -0.54
N ARG A 99 -3.86 -8.15 -1.27
CA ARG A 99 -3.40 -9.35 -2.00
C ARG A 99 -2.35 -9.00 -3.05
N ALA A 100 -2.60 -7.97 -3.85
CA ALA A 100 -1.66 -7.49 -4.86
C ALA A 100 -0.33 -7.05 -4.23
N MET A 101 -0.38 -6.28 -3.14
CA MET A 101 0.81 -5.85 -2.41
C MET A 101 1.62 -7.03 -1.87
N MET A 102 0.96 -8.07 -1.33
CA MET A 102 1.64 -9.29 -0.88
C MET A 102 2.27 -10.07 -2.04
N LYS A 103 1.61 -10.15 -3.20
CA LYS A 103 2.18 -10.78 -4.41
C LYS A 103 3.47 -10.05 -4.84
N VAL A 104 3.43 -8.72 -4.88
CA VAL A 104 4.60 -7.88 -5.19
C VAL A 104 5.71 -8.07 -4.17
N ALA A 105 5.39 -8.01 -2.87
CA ALA A 105 6.38 -8.22 -1.82
C ALA A 105 7.07 -9.57 -1.93
N LYS A 106 6.33 -10.64 -2.25
CA LYS A 106 6.90 -11.97 -2.47
C LYS A 106 7.77 -12.02 -3.74
N GLN A 107 7.34 -11.38 -4.83
CA GLN A 107 8.10 -11.31 -6.08
C GLN A 107 9.44 -10.58 -5.92
N TYR A 108 9.47 -9.53 -5.10
CA TYR A 108 10.67 -8.70 -4.87
C TYR A 108 11.44 -9.07 -3.60
N ASN A 109 11.09 -10.19 -2.95
CA ASN A 109 11.70 -10.65 -1.70
C ASN A 109 11.73 -9.57 -0.60
N CYS A 110 10.63 -8.84 -0.44
CA CYS A 110 10.44 -7.89 0.64
C CYS A 110 10.18 -8.63 1.95
N GLU A 111 10.95 -8.30 2.99
CA GLU A 111 10.77 -8.85 4.34
C GLU A 111 9.62 -8.13 5.06
N PHE A 112 9.41 -6.85 4.73
CA PHE A 112 8.43 -6.01 5.40
C PHE A 112 7.47 -5.35 4.41
N LEU A 113 6.25 -5.10 4.85
CA LEU A 113 5.25 -4.27 4.20
C LEU A 113 5.09 -2.98 5.00
N SER A 114 4.92 -1.85 4.33
CA SER A 114 4.66 -0.55 4.95
C SER A 114 3.50 0.15 4.27
N HIS A 115 2.63 0.79 5.04
CA HIS A 115 1.56 1.62 4.50
C HIS A 115 1.41 2.92 5.30
N GLY A 116 1.05 4.00 4.60
CA GLY A 116 0.84 5.32 5.19
C GLY A 116 -0.61 5.58 5.60
N CYS A 117 -1.25 4.71 6.40
CA CYS A 117 -2.62 4.99 6.84
C CYS A 117 -2.62 6.05 7.94
N LYS A 118 -3.38 7.14 7.73
CA LYS A 118 -3.78 8.07 8.78
C LYS A 118 -4.95 7.44 9.55
N GLN A 119 -4.69 6.72 10.64
CA GLN A 119 -5.69 6.64 11.70
C GLN A 119 -5.85 8.07 12.25
N SER A 120 -7.06 8.63 12.11
CA SER A 120 -7.55 9.91 12.66
C SER A 120 -6.60 10.62 13.65
N MET A 121 -6.10 11.79 13.24
CA MET A 121 -5.44 12.85 14.03
C MET A 121 -4.19 12.45 14.87
N SER A 122 -3.03 13.01 14.47
CA SER A 122 -1.82 13.28 15.28
C SER A 122 -0.70 12.23 15.45
N SER A 123 -0.75 11.03 14.85
CA SER A 123 0.40 10.10 14.83
C SER A 123 0.71 9.51 13.45
N PHE A 124 1.91 9.79 12.92
CA PHE A 124 2.47 9.10 11.74
C PHE A 124 2.80 7.65 12.12
N SER A 125 1.82 6.76 12.04
CA SER A 125 2.01 5.35 12.33
C SER A 125 2.52 4.63 11.08
N ILE A 126 3.83 4.35 11.03
CA ILE A 126 4.39 3.44 10.04
C ILE A 126 4.15 2.03 10.56
N CYS A 127 3.21 1.34 9.94
CA CYS A 127 2.96 -0.06 10.24
C CYS A 127 3.91 -0.91 9.40
N LEU A 128 4.90 -1.55 10.03
CA LEU A 128 5.74 -2.56 9.38
C LEU A 128 5.17 -3.94 9.66
N LEU A 129 4.63 -4.60 8.63
CA LEU A 129 4.16 -5.98 8.73
C LEU A 129 5.25 -6.90 8.17
N SER A 130 5.76 -7.83 8.99
CA SER A 130 6.67 -8.87 8.50
C SER A 130 5.89 -9.83 7.59
N CYS A 131 6.42 -10.14 6.41
CA CYS A 131 5.72 -10.92 5.39
C CYS A 131 5.68 -12.44 5.69
N HIS A 132 6.26 -12.90 6.81
CA HIS A 132 6.16 -14.28 7.26
C HIS A 132 4.72 -14.64 7.67
N THR A 133 4.35 -15.91 7.51
CA THR A 133 3.05 -16.50 7.90
C THR A 133 2.65 -16.22 9.35
N ASP A 134 3.61 -15.84 10.20
CA ASP A 134 3.41 -15.22 11.51
C ASP A 134 3.46 -13.68 11.39
N CYS A 135 2.33 -13.08 11.01
CA CYS A 135 2.20 -11.62 10.89
C CYS A 135 2.28 -10.94 12.26
N ARG A 136 3.48 -10.56 12.70
CA ARG A 136 3.66 -9.62 13.82
C ARG A 136 3.60 -8.18 13.31
N LEU A 137 2.55 -7.47 13.72
CA LEU A 137 2.37 -6.04 13.51
C LEU A 137 3.43 -5.29 14.32
N SER A 138 4.43 -4.71 13.67
CA SER A 138 5.47 -3.94 14.33
C SER A 138 5.24 -2.46 14.06
N TYR A 139 4.83 -1.71 15.08
CA TYR A 139 4.70 -0.26 14.99
C TYR A 139 6.06 0.39 15.25
N LEU A 140 6.61 1.07 14.25
CA LEU A 140 7.74 1.95 14.46
C LEU A 140 7.21 3.31 14.94
N HIS A 141 7.09 3.45 16.25
CA HIS A 141 6.77 4.74 16.86
C HIS A 141 7.95 5.70 16.70
N ARG A 142 7.67 6.87 16.13
CA ARG A 142 8.59 8.01 16.14
C ARG A 142 8.62 8.56 17.56
N HIS A 143 9.53 8.04 18.40
CA HIS A 143 9.87 8.73 19.64
C HIS A 143 10.51 10.07 19.27
N ARG A 144 9.83 11.16 19.63
CA ARG A 144 10.41 12.49 19.69
C ARG A 144 11.49 12.54 20.76
#